data_AF-L5JXD2-F1
#
_entry.id   AF-L5JXD2-F1
#
_cell.length_a   1.000
_cell.length_b   1.000
_cell.length_c   1.000
_cell.angle_alpha   90.00
_cell.angle_beta   90.00
_cell.angle_gamma   90.00
#
_symmetry.space_group_name_H-M   'P 1'
#
loop_
_entity.id
_entity.type
_entity.pdbx_description
1 polymer ?
#
loop_
_entity_poly.entity_id
_entity_poly.type
_entity_poly.pdbx_seq_one_letter_code
_entity_poly.pdbx_strand_id
1 'polypeptide(L)'
;MAAPLALVLVVAVTVRAALFRSSLAEFISERVEVVSPLSSWKRVVEGLSLLDLGVSPYSGAVFHETPLIIYLFHFLIDYAELVFMITDALTAIALYFAIQDFNKVVFKKQKLLLELDQYAPDVTELIRTPMEMRYIPLKVALL
;
A
#
# COMPACT_ATOMS: atom_id res chain seq x y z
N MET A 1 3.78 -18.49 -11.47
CA MET A 1 4.84 -17.46 -11.57
C MET A 1 4.83 -16.56 -10.34
N ALA A 2 5.29 -17.06 -9.19
CA ALA A 2 5.39 -16.29 -7.95
C ALA A 2 6.76 -15.63 -7.76
N ALA A 3 7.79 -16.11 -8.47
CA ALA A 3 9.16 -15.62 -8.39
C ALA A 3 9.33 -14.10 -8.61
N PRO A 4 8.69 -13.45 -9.61
CA PRO A 4 8.89 -12.01 -9.79
C PRO A 4 8.20 -11.18 -8.71
N LEU A 5 7.04 -11.60 -8.21
CA LEU A 5 6.36 -10.93 -7.10
C LEU A 5 7.18 -11.06 -5.80
N ALA A 6 7.70 -12.26 -5.52
CA ALA A 6 8.55 -12.48 -4.36
C ALA A 6 9.80 -11.60 -4.39
N LEU A 7 10.44 -11.44 -5.56
CA LEU A 7 11.58 -10.53 -5.73
C LEU A 7 11.19 -9.08 -5.43
N VAL A 8 10.07 -8.60 -5.99
CA VAL A 8 9.57 -7.24 -5.73
C VAL A 8 9.32 -7.01 -4.24
N LEU A 9 8.67 -7.96 -3.56
CA LEU A 9 8.42 -7.89 -2.12
C LEU A 9 9.72 -7.84 -1.31
N VAL A 10 10.69 -8.71 -1.62
CA VAL A 10 11.99 -8.72 -0.93
C VAL A 10 12.71 -7.38 -1.11
N VAL A 11 12.75 -6.85 -2.33
CA VAL A 11 13.38 -5.55 -2.62
C VAL A 11 12.64 -4.44 -1.87
N ALA A 12 11.31 -4.39 -1.93
CA ALA A 12 10.50 -3.37 -1.27
C ALA A 12 10.70 -3.36 0.25
N VAL A 13 10.65 -4.54 0.89
CA VAL A 13 10.89 -4.69 2.33
C VAL A 13 12.32 -4.28 2.70
N THR A 14 13.31 -4.65 1.88
CA THR A 14 14.71 -4.28 2.11
C THR A 14 14.91 -2.77 2.02
N VAL A 15 14.35 -2.13 1.00
CA VAL A 15 14.41 -0.67 0.83
C VAL A 15 13.70 0.02 1.99
N ARG A 16 12.51 -0.46 2.40
CA ARG A 16 11.77 0.11 3.53
C ARG A 16 12.58 0.00 4.83
N ALA A 17 13.16 -1.15 5.12
CA ALA A 17 14.01 -1.36 6.30
C ALA A 17 15.26 -0.46 6.28
N ALA A 18 15.89 -0.27 5.12
CA ALA A 18 17.03 0.62 4.96
C ALA A 18 16.63 2.10 5.21
N LEU A 19 15.48 2.53 4.70
CA LEU A 19 14.97 3.89 4.90
C LEU A 19 14.62 4.15 6.36
N PHE A 20 13.95 3.21 7.05
CA PHE A 20 13.62 3.33 8.47
C PHE A 20 14.86 3.51 9.35
N ARG A 21 15.96 2.83 9.02
CA ARG A 21 17.24 2.93 9.77
C ARG A 21 18.10 4.13 9.37
N SER A 22 17.69 4.90 8.38
CA SER A 22 18.44 6.06 7.89
C SER A 22 18.02 7.35 8.59
N SER A 23 18.91 8.35 8.60
CA SER A 23 18.60 9.70 9.12
C SER A 23 17.49 10.42 8.35
N LEU A 24 17.10 9.92 7.18
CA LEU A 24 15.99 10.47 6.40
C LEU A 24 14.65 10.28 7.12
N ALA A 25 14.47 9.18 7.86
CA ALA A 25 13.23 8.91 8.56
C ALA A 25 12.96 9.99 9.63
N GLU A 26 13.99 10.32 10.42
CA GLU A 26 13.93 11.38 11.42
C GLU A 26 13.69 12.74 10.77
N PHE A 27 14.46 13.07 9.73
CA PHE A 27 14.34 14.33 9.00
C PHE A 27 12.92 14.56 8.45
N ILE A 28 12.32 13.56 7.80
CA ILE A 28 10.98 13.65 7.22
C ILE A 28 9.92 13.75 8.31
N SER A 29 10.08 13.01 9.40
CA SER A 29 9.11 12.96 10.49
C SER A 29 8.98 14.30 11.24
N GLU A 30 9.95 15.21 11.13
CA GLU A 30 9.90 16.55 11.71
C GLU A 30 9.29 17.61 10.79
N ARG A 31 9.03 17.28 9.52
CA ARG A 31 8.51 18.24 8.55
C ARG A 31 6.99 18.24 8.55
N VAL A 32 6.41 19.32 9.06
CA VAL A 32 4.95 19.54 9.06
C VAL A 32 4.35 19.69 7.66
N GLU A 33 5.16 20.04 6.66
CA GLU A 33 4.78 20.16 5.25
C GLU A 33 4.51 18.80 4.60
N VAL A 34 5.05 17.71 5.18
CA VAL A 34 4.98 16.37 4.59
C VAL A 34 4.08 15.48 5.44
N VAL A 35 2.93 15.12 4.87
CA VAL A 35 2.07 14.08 5.43
C VAL A 35 2.60 12.73 5.02
N SER A 36 3.07 11.96 5.99
CA SER A 36 3.65 10.63 5.78
C SER A 36 3.21 9.68 6.90
N PRO A 37 3.34 8.35 6.71
CA PRO A 37 3.11 7.41 7.80
C PRO A 37 3.94 7.73 9.05
N LEU A 38 5.16 8.25 8.89
CA LEU A 38 6.05 8.62 10.00
C LEU A 38 5.54 9.85 10.79
N SER A 39 5.01 10.86 10.11
CA SER A 39 4.45 12.06 10.78
C SER A 39 3.07 11.77 11.39
N SER A 40 2.25 10.95 10.73
CA SER A 40 0.98 10.46 11.30
C SER A 40 1.20 9.56 12.51
N TRP A 41 2.23 8.71 12.50
CA TRP A 41 2.56 7.83 13.62
C TRP A 41 2.91 8.59 14.91
N LYS A 42 3.61 9.74 14.81
CA LYS A 42 3.89 10.61 15.96
C LYS A 42 2.62 11.05 16.68
N ARG A 43 1.54 11.34 15.95
CA ARG A 43 0.24 11.71 16.55
C ARG A 43 -0.39 10.56 17.32
N VAL A 44 -0.19 9.32 16.87
CA VAL A 44 -0.64 8.11 17.57
C VAL A 44 0.15 7.94 18.88
N VAL A 45 1.48 8.10 18.83
CA VAL A 45 2.36 8.05 20.02
C VAL A 45 1.97 9.12 21.05
N GLU A 46 1.71 10.33 20.59
CA GLU A 46 1.24 11.43 21.45
C GLU A 46 -0.13 11.11 22.06
N GLY A 47 -1.08 10.63 21.25
CA GLY A 47 -2.40 10.22 21.73
C GLY A 47 -2.34 9.12 22.79
N LEU A 48 -1.45 8.13 22.62
CA LEU A 48 -1.22 7.09 23.62
C LEU A 48 -0.60 7.64 24.90
N SER A 49 0.37 8.54 24.78
CA SER A 49 1.01 9.18 25.94
C SER A 49 0.00 9.97 26.78
N LEU A 50 -0.97 10.64 26.13
CA LEU A 50 -2.08 11.31 26.83
C LEU A 50 -2.97 10.31 27.57
N LEU A 51 -3.28 9.18 26.92
CA LEU A 51 -4.09 8.12 27.52
C LEU A 51 -3.42 7.57 28.79
N ASP A 52 -2.11 7.33 28.74
CA ASP A 52 -1.31 6.82 29.86
C ASP A 52 -1.28 7.80 31.04
N LEU A 53 -1.36 9.11 30.77
CA LEU A 53 -1.49 10.16 31.77
C LEU A 53 -2.92 10.36 32.29
N GLY A 54 -3.88 9.55 31.84
CA GLY A 54 -5.29 9.66 32.21
C GLY A 54 -6.01 10.85 31.55
N VAL A 55 -5.40 11.48 30.56
CA VAL A 55 -5.99 12.57 29.78
C VAL A 55 -6.63 11.96 28.52
N SER A 56 -7.86 12.35 28.23
CA SER A 56 -8.55 11.85 27.04
C SER A 56 -7.82 12.29 25.76
N PRO A 57 -7.37 11.36 24.89
CA PRO A 57 -6.67 11.68 23.64
C PRO A 57 -7.55 12.43 22.61
N TYR A 58 -8.86 12.43 22.84
CA TYR A 58 -9.87 13.09 22.01
C TYR A 58 -10.10 14.55 22.39
N SER A 59 -9.63 14.97 23.57
CA SER A 59 -9.86 16.33 24.08
C SER A 59 -9.12 17.41 23.29
N GLY A 60 -8.03 17.05 22.60
CA GLY A 60 -7.14 18.00 21.90
C GLY A 60 -7.06 17.83 20.39
N ALA A 61 -8.00 17.11 19.75
CA ALA A 61 -7.95 16.76 18.31
C ALA A 61 -6.62 16.05 17.89
N VAL A 62 -5.94 15.40 18.82
CA VAL A 62 -4.72 14.63 18.55
C VAL A 62 -5.09 13.36 17.79
N PHE A 63 -6.12 12.67 18.27
CA PHE A 63 -6.58 11.38 17.76
C PHE A 63 -8.04 11.43 17.29
N HIS A 64 -8.32 10.88 16.10
CA HIS A 64 -9.64 10.97 15.45
C HIS A 64 -10.28 9.61 15.17
N GLU A 65 -9.58 8.53 15.48
CA GLU A 65 -10.06 7.17 15.21
C GLU A 65 -10.88 6.64 16.38
N THR A 66 -11.63 5.55 16.18
CA THR A 66 -12.54 5.00 17.21
C THR A 66 -11.83 4.63 18.53
N PRO A 67 -12.49 4.72 19.70
CA PRO A 67 -11.88 4.39 21.00
C PRO A 67 -11.31 2.98 21.12
N LEU A 68 -11.76 2.02 20.30
CA LEU A 68 -11.19 0.67 20.31
C LEU A 68 -9.80 0.61 19.67
N ILE A 69 -9.57 1.43 18.64
CA ILE A 69 -8.33 1.37 17.85
C ILE A 69 -7.12 1.89 18.63
N ILE A 70 -7.32 2.77 19.61
CA ILE A 70 -6.22 3.30 20.41
C ILE A 70 -5.62 2.21 21.29
N TYR A 71 -6.45 1.29 21.83
CA TYR A 71 -5.97 0.13 22.56
C TYR A 71 -5.23 -0.87 21.65
N LEU A 72 -5.66 -1.00 20.39
CA LEU A 72 -4.89 -1.77 19.41
C LEU A 72 -3.52 -1.13 19.17
N PHE A 73 -3.46 0.18 19.00
CA PHE A 73 -2.18 0.88 18.80
C PHE A 73 -1.26 0.79 20.01
N HIS A 74 -1.81 0.76 21.23
CA HIS A 74 -1.02 0.51 22.43
C HIS A 74 -0.26 -0.83 22.36
N PHE A 75 -0.79 -1.85 21.69
CA PHE A 75 -0.08 -3.12 21.45
C PHE A 75 0.88 -3.05 20.26
N LEU A 76 0.49 -2.35 19.20
CA LEU A 76 1.27 -2.28 17.96
C LEU A 76 2.44 -1.30 18.03
N ILE A 77 2.51 -0.44 19.05
CA ILE A 77 3.46 0.68 19.08
C ILE A 77 4.91 0.23 19.00
N ASP A 78 5.25 -0.84 19.72
CA ASP A 78 6.60 -1.42 19.75
C ASP A 78 6.98 -2.14 18.46
N TYR A 79 6.00 -2.41 17.59
CA TYR A 79 6.16 -3.16 16.35
C TYR A 79 5.88 -2.31 15.10
N ALA A 80 5.88 -0.98 15.23
CA ALA A 80 5.52 -0.04 14.17
C ALA A 80 6.16 -0.36 12.81
N GLU A 81 7.48 -0.58 12.80
CA GLU A 81 8.25 -0.86 11.59
C GLU A 81 7.74 -2.14 10.89
N LEU A 82 7.51 -3.21 11.66
CA LEU A 82 7.00 -4.47 11.16
C LEU A 82 5.57 -4.32 10.64
N VAL A 83 4.72 -3.56 11.36
CA VAL A 83 3.33 -3.30 10.95
C VAL A 83 3.31 -2.59 9.61
N PHE A 84 4.13 -1.56 9.41
CA PHE A 84 4.22 -0.86 8.12
C PHE A 84 4.71 -1.79 7.01
N MET A 85 5.79 -2.54 7.24
CA MET A 85 6.33 -3.48 6.24
C MET A 85 5.34 -4.58 5.86
N ILE A 86 4.63 -5.16 6.83
CA ILE A 86 3.61 -6.18 6.59
C ILE A 86 2.44 -5.59 5.83
N THR A 87 1.98 -4.39 6.21
CA THR A 87 0.86 -3.72 5.55
C THR A 87 1.19 -3.41 4.09
N ASP A 88 2.41 -2.95 3.79
CA ASP A 88 2.88 -2.74 2.42
C ASP A 88 2.86 -4.04 1.62
N ALA A 89 3.40 -5.13 2.18
CA ALA A 89 3.43 -6.42 1.52
C ALA A 89 2.02 -6.98 1.24
N LEU A 90 1.12 -6.87 2.22
CA LEU A 90 -0.29 -7.26 2.05
C LEU A 90 -0.97 -6.43 0.97
N THR A 91 -0.71 -5.13 0.93
CA THR A 91 -1.26 -4.23 -0.10
C THR A 91 -0.77 -4.61 -1.49
N ALA A 92 0.53 -4.85 -1.65
CA ALA A 92 1.12 -5.29 -2.92
C ALA A 92 0.54 -6.64 -3.39
N ILE A 93 0.36 -7.59 -2.48
CA ILE A 93 -0.25 -8.90 -2.78
C ILE A 93 -1.73 -8.73 -3.17
N ALA A 94 -2.50 -7.92 -2.44
CA ALA A 94 -3.89 -7.65 -2.74
C ALA A 94 -4.07 -7.00 -4.12
N LEU A 95 -3.25 -5.99 -4.42
CA LEU A 95 -3.23 -5.33 -5.73
C LEU A 95 -2.84 -6.31 -6.85
N TYR A 96 -1.83 -7.16 -6.63
CA TYR A 96 -1.45 -8.18 -7.60
C TYR A 96 -2.62 -9.09 -7.96
N PHE A 97 -3.34 -9.63 -6.96
CA PHE A 97 -4.49 -10.48 -7.21
C PHE A 97 -5.66 -9.74 -7.86
N ALA A 98 -5.96 -8.53 -7.38
CA ALA A 98 -7.03 -7.71 -7.96
C ALA A 98 -6.81 -7.47 -9.46
N ILE A 99 -5.57 -7.18 -9.87
CA ILE A 99 -5.23 -6.94 -11.27
C ILE A 99 -5.20 -8.23 -12.10
N GLN A 100 -4.81 -9.36 -11.50
CA GLN A 100 -4.92 -10.65 -12.19
C GLN A 100 -6.37 -10.97 -12.55
N ASP A 101 -7.30 -10.75 -11.63
CA ASP A 101 -8.72 -10.99 -11.87
C ASP A 101 -9.31 -9.97 -12.84
N PHE A 102 -8.94 -8.70 -12.71
CA PHE A 102 -9.30 -7.67 -13.69
C PHE A 102 -8.82 -8.02 -15.11
N ASN A 103 -7.59 -8.49 -15.27
CA ASN A 103 -7.03 -8.87 -16.58
C ASN A 103 -7.80 -10.04 -17.21
N LYS A 104 -8.25 -11.03 -16.43
CA LYS A 104 -9.10 -12.12 -16.94
C LYS A 104 -10.42 -11.59 -17.50
N VAL A 105 -11.04 -10.65 -16.81
CA VAL A 105 -12.31 -10.03 -17.24
C VAL A 105 -12.10 -9.21 -18.52
N VAL A 106 -11.06 -8.38 -18.55
CA VAL A 106 -10.72 -7.57 -19.72
C VAL A 106 -10.41 -8.44 -20.93
N PHE A 107 -9.64 -9.51 -20.76
CA PHE A 107 -9.30 -10.44 -21.84
C PHE A 107 -10.54 -11.10 -22.46
N LYS A 108 -11.46 -11.59 -21.62
CA LYS A 108 -12.73 -12.16 -22.09
C LYS A 108 -13.56 -11.15 -22.87
N LYS A 109 -13.65 -9.92 -22.36
CA LYS A 109 -14.39 -8.83 -23.02
C LYS A 109 -13.76 -8.44 -24.36
N GLN A 110 -12.43 -8.33 -24.43
CA GLN A 110 -11.70 -8.05 -25.67
C GLN A 110 -11.90 -9.16 -26.70
N LYS A 111 -11.80 -10.43 -26.29
CA LYS A 111 -12.03 -11.57 -27.19
C LYS A 111 -13.45 -11.56 -27.78
N LEU A 112 -14.47 -11.33 -26.94
CA LEU A 112 -15.86 -11.26 -27.41
C LEU A 112 -16.10 -10.12 -28.40
N LEU A 113 -15.55 -8.93 -28.13
CA LEU A 113 -15.73 -7.76 -29.01
C LEU A 113 -14.98 -7.92 -30.35
N LEU A 114 -13.86 -8.65 -30.35
CA LEU A 114 -13.16 -9.05 -31.57
C LEU A 114 -13.99 -10.05 -32.38
N GLU A 115 -14.60 -11.05 -31.74
CA GLU A 115 -15.46 -12.03 -32.42
C GLU A 115 -16.74 -11.41 -33.02
N LEU A 116 -17.19 -10.27 -32.48
CA LEU A 116 -18.37 -9.54 -32.97
C LEU A 116 -18.05 -8.51 -34.06
N ASP A 117 -16.80 -8.40 -34.53
CA ASP A 117 -16.33 -7.36 -35.48
C ASP A 117 -16.73 -5.93 -35.08
N GLN A 118 -16.87 -5.67 -33.76
CA GLN A 118 -17.27 -4.36 -33.23
C GLN A 118 -16.08 -3.42 -32.97
N TYR A 119 -14.85 -3.89 -33.16
CA TYR A 119 -13.67 -3.04 -33.04
C TYR A 119 -13.43 -2.25 -34.32
N ALA A 120 -13.27 -0.94 -34.15
CA ALA A 120 -12.81 -0.08 -35.24
C ALA A 120 -11.36 -0.45 -35.63
N PRO A 121 -10.98 -0.37 -36.91
CA PRO A 121 -9.67 -0.83 -37.37
C PRO A 121 -8.49 -0.01 -36.79
N ASP A 122 -8.74 1.22 -36.36
CA ASP A 122 -7.78 2.13 -35.76
C ASP A 122 -7.41 1.81 -34.30
N VAL A 123 -8.17 0.96 -33.61
CA VAL A 123 -7.93 0.63 -32.19
C VAL A 123 -6.91 -0.49 -31.96
N THR A 124 -6.25 -0.97 -33.01
CA THR A 124 -5.36 -2.14 -32.94
C THR A 124 -4.21 -1.94 -31.93
N GLU A 125 -3.73 -0.69 -31.78
CA GLU A 125 -2.71 -0.32 -30.78
C GLU A 125 -3.22 -0.33 -29.32
N LEU A 126 -4.55 -0.23 -29.11
CA LEU A 126 -5.18 -0.24 -27.79
C LEU A 126 -5.54 -1.66 -27.33
N ILE A 127 -5.46 -2.65 -28.22
CA ILE A 127 -5.69 -4.05 -27.90
C ILE A 127 -4.49 -4.57 -27.11
N ARG A 128 -4.77 -5.07 -25.92
CA ARG A 128 -3.73 -5.54 -25.00
C ARG A 128 -3.22 -6.90 -25.45
N THR A 129 -1.92 -7.03 -25.60
CA THR A 129 -1.31 -8.30 -25.96
C THR A 129 -1.25 -9.24 -24.74
N PRO A 130 -1.25 -10.57 -24.94
CA PRO A 130 -1.08 -11.54 -23.85
C PRO A 130 0.22 -11.35 -23.07
N MET A 131 1.26 -10.84 -23.72
CA MET A 131 2.54 -10.50 -23.10
C MET A 131 2.38 -9.32 -22.14
N GLU A 132 1.75 -8.22 -22.55
CA GLU A 132 1.53 -7.06 -21.68
C GLU A 132 0.68 -7.42 -20.48
N MET A 133 -0.41 -8.16 -20.69
CA MET A 133 -1.30 -8.62 -19.61
C MET A 133 -0.58 -9.43 -18.52
N ARG A 134 0.52 -10.11 -18.86
CA ARG A 134 1.34 -10.88 -17.92
C ARG A 134 2.15 -9.99 -16.98
N TYR A 135 2.58 -8.81 -17.43
CA TYR A 135 3.43 -7.90 -16.66
C TYR A 135 2.67 -6.80 -15.91
N ILE A 136 1.44 -6.46 -16.33
CA ILE A 136 0.60 -5.45 -15.67
C ILE A 136 0.43 -5.73 -14.16
N PRO A 137 0.11 -6.95 -13.70
CA PRO A 137 -0.03 -7.21 -12.26
C PRO A 137 1.26 -6.95 -11.47
N LEU A 138 2.42 -7.22 -12.07
CA LEU A 138 3.71 -6.97 -11.43
C LEU A 138 4.03 -5.47 -11.35
N LYS A 139 3.71 -4.72 -12.42
CA LYS A 139 3.89 -3.25 -12.43
C LYS A 139 3.01 -2.58 -11.39
N VAL A 140 1.77 -3.04 -11.22
CA VAL A 140 0.84 -2.48 -10.23
C VAL A 140 1.26 -2.86 -8.81
N ALA A 141 1.83 -4.05 -8.59
CA ALA A 141 2.37 -4.42 -7.28
C ALA A 141 3.63 -3.64 -6.87
N LEU A 142 4.23 -2.87 -7.80
CA LEU A 142 5.41 -2.04 -7.56
C LEU A 142 5.06 -0.57 -7.28
N LEU A 143 3.81 -0.16 -7.55
CA LEU A 143 3.25 1.17 -7.26
C LEU A 143 2.97 1.32 -5.76
#